data_AF-B5YF41-F1
#
_entry.id   AF-B5YF41-F1
#
_cell.length_a   1.000
_cell.length_b   1.000
_cell.length_c   1.000
_cell.angle_alpha   90.00
_cell.angle_beta   90.00
_cell.angle_gamma   90.00
#
_symmetry.space_group_name_H-M   'P 1'
#
loop_
_entity.id
_entity.type
_entity.pdbx_description
1 polymer ?
#
loop_
_entity_poly.entity_id
_entity_poly.type
_entity_poly.pdbx_seq_one_letter_code
_entity_poly.pdbx_strand_id
1 'polypeptide(L)'
;MKRWNIFRKLSIKELILYGLIFINLIILGLVIFFFQKTINNSPDLVFPPDVRGKDLKEATDILAKNNFKVVIEGVLIDKNKDPLVILDQNPLNTKIPSGSIISLWINMPQIVKIPNVIQKDTGEARNILEKLGLRVEVVNGENGYIVRQIPESDFFIEKGASIVLYSYVSQEQTFTSSTTETYTGGQ
;
A
#
# COMPACT_ATOMS: atom_id res chain seq x y z
N MET A 1 19.37 87.39 -3.80
CA MET A 1 18.59 86.31 -4.43
C MET A 1 19.22 85.94 -5.77
N LYS A 2 19.90 84.78 -5.86
CA LYS A 2 20.62 84.35 -7.07
C LYS A 2 19.64 83.58 -7.97
N ARG A 3 19.07 84.24 -8.98
CA ARG A 3 18.21 83.59 -9.99
C ARG A 3 19.10 82.69 -10.84
N TRP A 4 19.01 81.38 -10.64
CA TRP A 4 19.76 80.40 -11.41
C TRP A 4 19.11 80.27 -12.79
N ASN A 5 19.73 80.84 -13.82
CA ASN A 5 19.32 80.63 -15.21
C ASN A 5 19.69 79.20 -15.63
N ILE A 6 18.77 78.27 -15.46
CA ILE A 6 18.95 76.86 -15.82
C ILE A 6 18.68 76.61 -17.31
N PHE A 7 18.10 77.59 -18.02
CA PHE A 7 17.73 77.45 -19.43
C PHE A 7 18.87 77.87 -20.37
N ARG A 8 19.99 77.12 -20.36
CA ARG A 8 20.85 77.08 -21.54
C ARG A 8 20.01 76.43 -22.65
N LYS A 9 19.90 77.09 -23.82
CA LYS A 9 19.19 76.54 -24.98
C LYS A 9 19.88 75.23 -25.40
N LEU A 10 19.35 74.10 -24.95
CA LEU A 10 19.90 72.78 -25.26
C LEU A 10 19.86 72.57 -26.77
N SER A 11 20.97 72.09 -27.33
CA SER A 11 21.06 71.81 -28.76
C SER A 11 20.30 70.52 -29.08
N ILE A 12 19.70 70.41 -30.28
CA ILE A 12 18.93 69.24 -30.72
C ILE A 12 19.71 67.91 -30.53
N LYS A 13 21.04 67.93 -30.74
CA LYS A 13 21.93 66.78 -30.52
C LYS A 13 22.02 66.31 -29.05
N GLU A 14 21.97 67.25 -28.10
CA GLU A 14 21.97 66.93 -26.66
C GLU A 14 20.63 66.30 -26.28
N LEU A 15 19.52 66.81 -26.84
CA LEU A 15 18.18 66.27 -26.61
C LEU A 15 18.02 64.85 -27.20
N ILE A 16 18.59 64.58 -28.38
CA ILE A 16 18.64 63.23 -28.98
C ILE A 16 19.46 62.28 -28.10
N LEU A 17 20.63 62.72 -27.60
CA LEU A 17 21.49 61.90 -26.75
C LEU A 17 20.80 61.53 -25.43
N TYR A 18 20.15 62.48 -24.76
CA TYR A 18 19.38 62.19 -23.54
C TYR A 18 18.18 61.27 -23.81
N GLY A 19 17.52 61.41 -24.95
CA GLY A 19 16.45 60.50 -25.39
C GLY A 19 16.94 59.06 -25.57
N LEU A 20 18.12 58.87 -26.18
CA LEU A 20 18.72 57.54 -26.36
C LEU A 20 19.20 56.91 -25.05
N ILE A 21 19.68 57.72 -24.10
CA ILE A 21 20.01 57.22 -22.76
C ILE A 21 18.74 56.81 -22.03
N PHE A 22 17.70 57.64 -22.09
CA PHE A 22 16.42 57.39 -21.45
C PHE A 22 15.71 56.14 -21.99
N ILE A 23 15.71 55.93 -23.32
CA ILE A 23 15.11 54.72 -23.92
C ILE A 23 15.87 53.46 -23.48
N ASN A 24 17.21 53.50 -23.38
CA ASN A 24 18.00 52.36 -22.90
C ASN A 24 17.76 52.07 -21.42
N LEU A 25 17.56 53.09 -20.58
CA LEU A 25 17.20 52.91 -19.18
C LEU A 25 15.81 52.29 -19.01
N ILE A 26 14.85 52.65 -19.87
CA ILE A 26 13.52 52.01 -19.90
C ILE A 26 13.65 50.54 -20.32
N ILE A 27 14.40 50.25 -21.38
CA ILE A 27 14.62 48.87 -21.86
C ILE A 27 15.31 48.04 -20.76
N LEU A 28 16.34 48.58 -20.11
CA LEU A 28 17.04 47.91 -19.01
C LEU A 28 16.11 47.65 -17.82
N GLY A 29 15.28 48.62 -17.46
CA GLY A 29 14.27 48.47 -16.39
C GLY A 29 13.22 47.41 -16.71
N LEU A 30 12.76 47.33 -17.97
CA LEU A 30 11.85 46.29 -18.42
C LEU A 30 12.53 44.92 -18.40
N VAL A 31 13.77 44.79 -18.88
CA VAL A 31 14.55 43.55 -18.79
C VAL A 31 14.66 43.11 -17.33
N ILE A 32 15.04 44.00 -16.40
CA ILE A 32 15.13 43.71 -14.97
C ILE A 32 13.76 43.31 -14.37
N PHE A 33 12.67 43.97 -14.76
CA PHE A 33 11.31 43.66 -14.28
C PHE A 33 10.84 42.28 -14.74
N PHE A 34 11.05 41.95 -16.02
CA PHE A 34 10.75 40.62 -16.56
C PHE A 34 11.69 39.54 -15.97
N PHE A 35 12.95 39.87 -15.71
CA PHE A 35 13.90 38.96 -15.07
C PHE A 35 13.55 38.69 -13.59
N GLN A 36 13.16 39.72 -12.82
CA GLN A 36 12.65 39.56 -11.45
C GLN A 36 11.38 38.70 -11.42
N LYS A 37 10.47 38.88 -12.38
CA LYS A 37 9.29 38.02 -12.53
C LYS A 37 9.65 36.54 -12.79
N THR A 38 10.85 36.27 -13.30
CA THR A 38 11.31 34.92 -13.63
C THR A 38 12.07 34.24 -12.48
N ILE A 39 12.69 34.99 -11.57
CA ILE A 39 13.54 34.45 -10.49
C ILE A 39 12.78 34.20 -9.18
N ASN A 40 11.58 34.78 -9.01
CA ASN A 40 10.86 34.73 -7.73
C ASN A 40 10.10 33.42 -7.43
N ASN A 41 10.25 32.37 -8.25
CA ASN A 41 9.60 31.08 -8.01
C ASN A 41 10.52 30.15 -7.20
N SER A 42 10.78 30.49 -5.94
CA SER A 42 11.30 29.50 -4.99
C SER A 42 10.12 28.61 -4.57
N PRO A 43 10.19 27.27 -4.75
CA PRO A 43 9.09 26.39 -4.35
C PRO A 43 8.88 26.52 -2.84
N ASP A 44 7.63 26.67 -2.42
CA ASP A 44 7.30 26.67 -0.99
C ASP A 44 7.57 25.27 -0.42
N LEU A 45 8.60 25.20 0.42
CA LEU A 45 9.11 23.95 0.98
C LEU A 45 8.41 23.67 2.32
N VAL A 46 7.53 22.68 2.32
CA VAL A 46 6.70 22.29 3.47
C VAL A 46 7.03 20.87 3.91
N PHE A 47 6.80 20.59 5.19
CA PHE A 47 6.90 19.21 5.71
C PHE A 47 5.62 18.44 5.37
N PRO A 48 5.73 17.24 4.80
CA PRO A 48 4.57 16.38 4.64
C PRO A 48 4.09 15.88 6.02
N PRO A 49 2.76 15.84 6.25
CA PRO A 49 2.21 15.18 7.43
C PRO A 49 2.63 13.69 7.48
N ASP A 50 2.93 13.19 8.68
CA ASP A 50 3.09 11.75 8.91
C ASP A 50 1.71 11.09 8.92
N VAL A 51 1.46 10.21 7.94
CA VAL A 51 0.21 9.45 7.84
C VAL A 51 0.38 7.97 8.15
N ARG A 52 1.53 7.55 8.68
CA ARG A 52 1.73 6.16 9.11
C ARG A 52 0.80 5.82 10.26
N GLY A 53 0.30 4.59 10.27
CA GLY A 53 -0.68 4.11 11.24
C GLY A 53 -2.12 4.56 10.98
N LYS A 54 -2.36 5.39 9.97
CA LYS A 54 -3.71 5.77 9.52
C LYS A 54 -4.22 4.80 8.47
N ASP A 55 -5.54 4.74 8.31
CA ASP A 55 -6.12 4.03 7.18
C ASP A 55 -5.87 4.78 5.87
N LEU A 56 -5.88 4.06 4.75
CA LEU A 56 -5.61 4.63 3.42
C LEU A 56 -6.49 5.84 3.08
N LYS A 57 -7.77 5.83 3.49
CA LYS A 57 -8.69 6.93 3.19
C LYS A 57 -8.33 8.16 4.02
N GLU A 58 -8.17 8.01 5.34
CA GLU A 58 -7.77 9.12 6.21
C GLU A 58 -6.40 9.69 5.80
N ALA A 59 -5.43 8.84 5.50
CA ALA A 59 -4.11 9.24 5.02
C ALA A 59 -4.21 10.10 3.74
N THR A 60 -5.00 9.65 2.77
CA THR A 60 -5.21 10.36 1.50
C THR A 60 -5.90 11.71 1.73
N ASP A 61 -6.92 11.76 2.59
CA ASP A 61 -7.65 12.99 2.92
C ASP A 61 -6.73 14.03 3.59
N ILE A 62 -5.86 13.60 4.51
CA ILE A 62 -4.88 14.48 5.17
C ILE A 62 -3.86 15.03 4.18
N LEU A 63 -3.29 14.19 3.32
CA LEU A 63 -2.29 14.61 2.35
C LEU A 63 -2.89 15.55 1.31
N ALA A 64 -4.09 15.25 0.80
CA ALA A 64 -4.81 16.10 -0.14
C ALA A 64 -5.14 17.48 0.45
N LYS A 65 -5.58 17.54 1.72
CA LYS A 65 -5.85 18.80 2.43
C LYS A 65 -4.61 19.68 2.58
N ASN A 66 -3.43 19.06 2.65
CA ASN A 66 -2.14 19.75 2.71
C ASN A 66 -1.50 19.95 1.32
N ASN A 67 -2.29 19.83 0.25
CA ASN A 67 -1.87 20.02 -1.13
C ASN A 67 -0.75 19.06 -1.57
N PHE A 68 -0.74 17.83 -1.06
CA PHE A 68 0.13 16.76 -1.54
C PHE A 68 -0.64 15.77 -2.40
N LYS A 69 0.05 15.16 -3.36
CA LYS A 69 -0.47 14.09 -4.19
C LYS A 69 -0.04 12.75 -3.61
N VAL A 70 -0.87 11.71 -3.75
CA VAL A 70 -0.61 10.40 -3.15
C VAL A 70 -0.46 9.36 -4.25
N VAL A 71 0.53 8.48 -4.09
CA VAL A 71 0.67 7.25 -4.88
C VAL A 71 0.92 6.08 -3.95
N ILE A 72 0.37 4.92 -4.30
CA ILE A 72 0.67 3.67 -3.61
C ILE A 72 1.83 3.03 -4.35
N GLU A 73 3.01 3.05 -3.73
CA GLU A 73 4.24 2.55 -4.33
C GLU A 73 4.39 1.04 -4.12
N GLY A 74 3.82 0.52 -3.03
CA GLY A 74 3.87 -0.91 -2.77
C GLY A 74 3.01 -1.36 -1.60
N VAL A 75 3.15 -2.65 -1.30
CA VAL A 75 2.51 -3.31 -0.18
C VAL A 75 3.57 -3.87 0.76
N LEU A 76 3.29 -3.79 2.06
CA LEU A 76 4.08 -4.39 3.11
C LEU A 76 3.18 -5.30 3.94
N ILE A 77 3.78 -6.17 4.74
CA ILE A 77 3.05 -7.14 5.57
C ILE A 77 3.51 -6.95 7.01
N ASP A 78 2.59 -6.51 7.86
CA ASP A 78 2.72 -6.52 9.31
C ASP A 78 1.47 -7.15 9.94
N LYS A 79 1.67 -8.33 10.54
CA LYS A 79 0.61 -9.11 11.19
C LYS A 79 0.01 -8.42 12.43
N ASN A 80 0.66 -7.40 12.98
CA ASN A 80 0.22 -6.70 14.18
C ASN A 80 -0.56 -5.42 13.85
N LYS A 81 -0.81 -5.16 12.56
CA LYS A 81 -1.50 -3.97 12.05
C LYS A 81 -2.72 -4.39 11.27
N ASP A 82 -3.72 -3.52 11.26
CA ASP A 82 -4.94 -3.77 10.49
C ASP A 82 -4.64 -3.69 8.98
N PRO A 83 -5.43 -4.38 8.15
CA PRO A 83 -5.33 -4.25 6.69
C PRO A 83 -5.56 -2.81 6.23
N LEU A 84 -4.91 -2.43 5.13
CA LEU A 84 -5.02 -1.11 4.49
C LEU A 84 -4.51 0.08 5.33
N VAL A 85 -3.85 -0.18 6.46
CA VAL A 85 -3.13 0.84 7.22
C VAL A 85 -1.82 1.19 6.51
N ILE A 86 -1.45 2.48 6.52
CA ILE A 86 -0.16 2.94 6.01
C ILE A 86 0.95 2.47 6.95
N LEU A 87 1.88 1.66 6.44
CA LEU A 87 3.04 1.19 7.20
C LEU A 87 4.24 2.09 6.99
N ASP A 88 4.40 2.62 5.78
CA ASP A 88 5.52 3.49 5.46
C ASP A 88 5.13 4.60 4.49
N GLN A 89 5.92 5.66 4.51
CA GLN A 89 5.72 6.88 3.73
C GLN A 89 7.06 7.45 3.30
N ASN A 90 7.14 7.89 2.05
CA ASN A 90 8.27 8.64 1.53
C ASN A 90 7.80 9.82 0.67
N PRO A 91 8.32 11.04 0.85
CA PRO A 91 9.16 11.51 1.97
C PRO A 91 8.35 11.74 3.26
N LEU A 92 9.06 11.64 4.40
CA LEU A 92 8.48 11.83 5.74
C LEU A 92 9.08 13.03 6.48
N ASN A 93 10.41 13.06 6.61
CA ASN A 93 11.12 14.03 7.45
C ASN A 93 11.90 15.09 6.65
N THR A 94 11.50 15.31 5.40
CA THR A 94 12.21 16.21 4.48
C THR A 94 11.23 17.25 3.96
N LYS A 95 11.65 18.50 3.93
CA LYS A 95 10.87 19.56 3.28
C LYS A 95 10.88 19.35 1.77
N ILE A 96 9.69 19.36 1.18
CA ILE A 96 9.51 19.21 -0.26
C ILE A 96 8.60 20.31 -0.79
N PRO A 97 8.64 20.61 -2.09
CA PRO A 97 7.69 21.54 -2.70
C PRO A 97 6.24 21.14 -2.40
N SER A 98 5.40 22.12 -2.06
CA SER A 98 3.95 21.90 -2.03
C SER A 98 3.48 21.37 -3.39
N GLY A 99 2.53 20.42 -3.41
CA GLY A 99 2.09 19.75 -4.63
C GLY A 99 2.90 18.50 -5.01
N SER A 100 3.99 18.20 -4.29
CA SER A 100 4.79 16.99 -4.51
C SER A 100 4.00 15.71 -4.22
N ILE A 101 4.51 14.61 -4.76
CA ILE A 101 3.95 13.27 -4.60
C ILE A 101 4.55 12.63 -3.34
N ILE A 102 3.68 12.02 -2.54
CA ILE A 102 4.01 11.19 -1.40
C ILE A 102 3.70 9.74 -1.77
N SER A 103 4.72 8.89 -1.70
CA SER A 103 4.61 7.46 -1.85
C SER A 103 4.22 6.81 -0.54
N LEU A 104 3.22 5.93 -0.58
CA LEU A 104 2.76 5.18 0.58
C LEU A 104 2.90 3.68 0.35
N TRP A 105 3.24 2.97 1.42
CA TRP A 105 3.20 1.52 1.50
C TRP A 105 2.09 1.08 2.43
N ILE A 106 1.19 0.25 1.92
CA ILE A 106 -0.01 -0.20 2.64
C ILE A 106 0.20 -1.59 3.23
N ASN A 107 -0.42 -1.85 4.38
CA ASN A 107 -0.46 -3.17 4.97
C ASN A 107 -1.43 -4.08 4.20
N MET A 108 -0.96 -5.25 3.79
CA MET A 108 -1.78 -6.31 3.22
C MET A 108 -1.67 -7.58 4.06
N PRO A 109 -2.77 -8.34 4.20
CA PRO A 109 -2.71 -9.62 4.88
C PRO A 109 -1.81 -10.60 4.10
N GLN A 110 -1.11 -11.47 4.83
CA GLN A 110 -0.32 -12.52 4.20
C GLN A 110 -1.27 -13.59 3.65
N ILE A 111 -1.36 -13.71 2.33
CA ILE A 111 -2.19 -14.74 1.68
C ILE A 111 -1.36 -15.98 1.33
N VAL A 112 -1.98 -17.16 1.41
CA VAL A 112 -1.40 -18.44 1.04
C VAL A 112 -2.37 -19.21 0.14
N LYS A 113 -1.82 -19.96 -0.82
CA LYS A 113 -2.61 -20.81 -1.71
C LYS A 113 -3.06 -22.05 -0.94
N ILE A 114 -4.34 -22.39 -1.03
CA ILE A 114 -4.92 -23.58 -0.41
C ILE A 114 -4.50 -24.81 -1.23
N PRO A 115 -3.72 -25.75 -0.67
CA PRO A 115 -3.38 -26.98 -1.36
C PRO A 115 -4.57 -27.94 -1.37
N ASN A 116 -4.57 -28.85 -2.35
CA ASN A 116 -5.49 -29.98 -2.34
C ASN A 116 -4.95 -31.07 -1.41
N VAL A 117 -5.73 -31.39 -0.37
CA VAL A 117 -5.42 -32.43 0.62
C VAL A 117 -6.47 -33.55 0.63
N ILE A 118 -7.39 -33.56 -0.35
CA ILE A 118 -8.34 -34.64 -0.55
C ILE A 118 -7.58 -35.94 -0.84
N GLN A 119 -8.11 -37.08 -0.34
CA GLN A 119 -7.51 -38.42 -0.37
C GLN A 119 -6.23 -38.59 0.46
N LYS A 120 -5.75 -37.54 1.16
CA LYS A 120 -4.64 -37.68 2.12
C LYS A 120 -5.15 -38.14 3.48
N ASP A 121 -4.26 -38.77 4.24
CA ASP A 121 -4.50 -39.02 5.66
C ASP A 121 -4.66 -37.69 6.42
N THR A 122 -5.56 -37.64 7.40
CA THR A 122 -5.80 -36.49 8.30
C THR A 122 -4.51 -35.88 8.85
N GLY A 123 -3.57 -36.73 9.30
CA GLY A 123 -2.28 -36.28 9.82
C GLY A 123 -1.38 -35.65 8.75
N GLU A 124 -1.34 -36.23 7.54
CA GLU A 124 -0.58 -35.66 6.42
C GLU A 124 -1.19 -34.34 5.96
N ALA A 125 -2.52 -34.30 5.79
CA ALA A 125 -3.28 -33.11 5.42
C ALA A 125 -3.04 -31.96 6.41
N ARG A 126 -3.11 -32.24 7.72
CA ARG A 126 -2.84 -31.25 8.76
C ARG A 126 -1.42 -30.70 8.66
N ASN A 127 -0.42 -31.57 8.56
CA ASN A 127 0.98 -31.15 8.45
C ASN A 127 1.23 -30.25 7.24
N ILE A 128 0.58 -30.52 6.09
CA ILE A 128 0.70 -29.70 4.88
C ILE A 128 0.11 -28.30 5.12
N LEU A 129 -1.08 -28.22 5.70
CA LEU A 129 -1.80 -26.96 5.92
C LEU A 129 -1.16 -26.11 7.03
N GLU A 130 -0.77 -26.70 8.15
CA GLU A 130 -0.14 -26.00 9.26
C GLU A 130 1.25 -25.45 8.90
N LYS A 131 2.00 -26.13 8.03
CA LYS A 131 3.26 -25.59 7.47
C LYS A 131 3.06 -24.31 6.67
N LEU A 132 1.88 -24.13 6.07
CA LEU A 132 1.49 -22.89 5.40
C LEU A 132 0.98 -21.82 6.39
N GLY A 133 0.92 -22.15 7.68
CA GLY A 133 0.40 -21.29 8.74
C GLY A 133 -1.12 -21.26 8.80
N LEU A 134 -1.80 -22.25 8.24
CA LEU A 134 -3.26 -22.39 8.30
C LEU A 134 -3.65 -23.21 9.53
N ARG A 135 -4.83 -22.93 10.08
CA ARG A 135 -5.40 -23.72 11.18
C ARG A 135 -6.28 -24.82 10.58
N VAL A 136 -6.29 -25.99 11.21
CA VAL A 136 -6.98 -27.16 10.67
C VAL A 136 -7.99 -27.68 11.69
N GLU A 137 -9.24 -27.80 11.24
CA GLU A 137 -10.34 -28.38 12.00
C GLU A 137 -10.80 -29.64 11.28
N VAL A 138 -10.72 -30.79 11.95
CA VAL A 138 -11.11 -32.08 11.36
C VAL A 138 -12.46 -32.52 11.91
N VAL A 139 -13.37 -32.89 11.01
CA VAL A 139 -14.71 -33.39 11.29
C VAL A 139 -14.75 -34.88 10.92
N ASN A 140 -15.43 -35.69 11.75
CA ASN A 140 -15.61 -37.15 11.62
C ASN A 140 -14.41 -38.05 12.03
N GLY A 141 -13.36 -37.46 12.62
CA GLY A 141 -12.30 -38.21 13.31
C GLY A 141 -10.90 -38.02 12.72
N GLU A 142 -9.90 -38.22 13.57
CA GLU A 142 -8.48 -37.93 13.30
C GLU A 142 -7.72 -39.08 12.62
N ASN A 143 -8.36 -40.22 12.38
CA ASN A 143 -7.72 -41.43 11.85
C ASN A 143 -8.41 -41.90 10.55
N GLY A 144 -8.46 -41.03 9.55
CA GLY A 144 -9.13 -41.33 8.29
C GLY A 144 -8.55 -40.56 7.11
N TYR A 145 -9.19 -40.70 5.95
CA TYR A 145 -8.82 -39.98 4.74
C TYR A 145 -9.73 -38.77 4.53
N ILE A 146 -9.16 -37.66 4.07
CA ILE A 146 -9.93 -36.45 3.78
C ILE A 146 -10.76 -36.67 2.52
N VAL A 147 -12.08 -36.57 2.66
CA VAL A 147 -13.02 -36.66 1.54
C VAL A 147 -13.46 -35.29 1.04
N ARG A 148 -13.35 -34.26 1.89
CA ARG A 148 -13.72 -32.89 1.55
C ARG A 148 -12.91 -31.90 2.37
N GLN A 149 -12.54 -30.80 1.74
CA GLN A 149 -11.95 -29.63 2.39
C GLN A 149 -12.79 -28.39 2.12
N ILE A 150 -12.85 -27.48 3.08
CA ILE A 150 -13.51 -26.18 2.97
C ILE A 150 -12.61 -25.12 3.63
N PRO A 151 -12.23 -24.04 2.93
CA PRO A 151 -12.50 -23.76 1.51
C PRO A 151 -11.83 -24.74 0.54
N GLU A 152 -12.27 -24.72 -0.72
CA GLU A 152 -11.74 -25.59 -1.78
C GLU A 152 -10.27 -25.30 -2.10
N SER A 153 -9.59 -26.26 -2.73
CA SER A 153 -8.21 -26.08 -3.16
C SER A 153 -8.09 -25.00 -4.25
N ASP A 154 -6.86 -24.54 -4.47
CA ASP A 154 -6.48 -23.57 -5.51
C ASP A 154 -7.01 -22.15 -5.33
N PHE A 155 -7.79 -21.88 -4.28
CA PHE A 155 -8.09 -20.54 -3.79
C PHE A 155 -6.97 -19.99 -2.90
N PHE A 156 -6.99 -18.69 -2.66
CA PHE A 156 -6.09 -18.01 -1.73
C PHE A 156 -6.85 -17.63 -0.47
N ILE A 157 -6.21 -17.81 0.67
CA ILE A 157 -6.77 -17.46 1.97
C ILE A 157 -5.71 -16.77 2.81
N GLU A 158 -6.15 -15.95 3.77
CA GLU A 158 -5.23 -15.35 4.74
C GLU A 158 -4.54 -16.43 5.57
N LYS A 159 -3.24 -16.26 5.78
CA LYS A 159 -2.47 -17.09 6.68
C LYS A 159 -3.04 -16.95 8.09
N GLY A 160 -3.23 -18.07 8.77
CA GLY A 160 -3.85 -18.15 10.09
C GLY A 160 -5.36 -18.41 10.04
N ALA A 161 -5.98 -18.41 8.85
CA ALA A 161 -7.36 -18.82 8.69
C ALA A 161 -7.54 -20.33 8.89
N SER A 162 -8.76 -20.72 9.26
CA SER A 162 -9.14 -22.13 9.46
C SER A 162 -9.57 -22.78 8.15
N ILE A 163 -9.16 -24.03 7.96
CA ILE A 163 -9.68 -24.97 6.96
C ILE A 163 -10.36 -26.11 7.68
N VAL A 164 -11.60 -26.40 7.27
CA VAL A 164 -12.38 -27.53 7.76
C VAL A 164 -12.17 -28.72 6.83
N LEU A 165 -11.74 -29.83 7.41
CA LEU A 165 -11.55 -31.10 6.71
C LEU A 165 -12.59 -32.10 7.18
N TYR A 166 -13.31 -32.71 6.25
CA TYR A 166 -14.17 -33.84 6.54
C TYR A 166 -13.39 -35.12 6.24
N SER A 167 -13.20 -35.95 7.25
CA SER A 167 -12.59 -37.26 7.10
C SER A 167 -13.65 -38.35 6.92
N TYR A 168 -13.22 -39.44 6.32
CA TYR A 168 -13.94 -40.71 6.31
C TYR A 168 -13.14 -41.73 7.12
N VAL A 169 -13.76 -42.26 8.16
CA VAL A 169 -13.22 -43.35 8.99
C VAL A 169 -14.06 -44.58 8.71
N SER A 170 -13.44 -45.64 8.20
CA SER A 170 -14.12 -46.92 8.03
C SER A 170 -14.40 -47.52 9.40
N GLN A 171 -15.67 -47.72 9.75
CA GLN A 171 -16.00 -48.59 10.87
C GLN A 171 -15.78 -50.03 10.41
N GLU A 172 -14.77 -50.70 10.95
CA GLU A 172 -14.72 -52.15 10.86
C GLU A 172 -15.95 -52.70 11.58
N GLN A 173 -16.96 -53.15 10.82
CA GLN A 173 -17.95 -54.08 11.36
C GLN A 173 -17.16 -55.33 11.72
N THR A 174 -16.92 -55.52 13.01
CA THR A 174 -16.54 -56.81 13.57
C THR A 174 -17.71 -57.77 13.34
N PHE A 175 -17.75 -58.37 12.15
CA PHE A 175 -18.59 -59.53 11.91
C PHE A 175 -18.02 -60.67 12.74
N THR A 176 -18.52 -60.83 13.97
CA THR A 176 -18.29 -62.04 14.75
C THR A 176 -18.98 -63.19 14.03
N SER A 177 -18.22 -63.93 13.21
CA SER A 177 -18.64 -65.21 12.65
C SER A 177 -19.01 -66.13 13.80
N SER A 178 -20.32 -66.30 14.03
CA SER A 178 -20.86 -67.28 14.96
C SER A 178 -20.53 -68.68 14.45
N THR A 179 -19.65 -69.37 15.17
CA THR A 179 -19.33 -70.80 14.99
C THR A 179 -20.62 -71.62 15.03
N THR A 180 -20.89 -72.36 13.96
CA THR A 180 -21.96 -73.35 13.88
C THR A 180 -21.67 -74.47 14.88
N GLU A 181 -22.45 -74.57 15.97
CA GLU A 181 -22.42 -75.74 16.84
C GLU A 181 -22.99 -76.94 16.08
N THR A 182 -22.15 -77.96 15.91
CA THR A 182 -22.51 -79.25 15.32
C THR A 182 -23.43 -80.01 16.29
N TYR A 183 -24.74 -80.00 16.01
CA TYR A 183 -25.70 -80.82 16.74
C TYR A 183 -25.44 -82.30 16.42
N THR A 184 -24.79 -83.00 17.35
CA THR A 184 -24.62 -84.47 17.30
C THR A 184 -25.74 -85.09 18.13
N GLY A 185 -26.88 -85.36 17.49
CA GLY A 185 -27.99 -86.08 18.10
C GLY A 185 -27.67 -87.57 18.22
N GLY A 186 -27.44 -88.02 19.46
CA GLY A 186 -27.30 -89.43 19.81
C GLY A 186 -28.65 -90.08 20.14
N GLN A 187 -28.80 -91.31 19.62
CA GLN A 187 -29.61 -92.47 20.03
C GLN A 187 -31.05 -92.23 20.50
#